data_AF-A6FXB2-F1
#
_entry.id   AF-A6FXB2-F1
#
_cell.length_a   1.000
_cell.length_b   1.000
_cell.length_c   1.000
_cell.angle_alpha   90.00
_cell.angle_beta   90.00
_cell.angle_gamma   90.00
#
_symmetry.space_group_name_H-M   'P 1'
#
loop_
_entity.id
_entity.type
_entity.pdbx_description
1 polymer ?
#
loop_
_entity_poly.entity_id
_entity_poly.type
_entity_poly.pdbx_seq_one_letter_code
_entity_poly.pdbx_strand_id
1 'polypeptide(L)'
;MTNAKIESFARSLSLRTLTTLTLLGLAASGCVVDLGDGDDEAAEADSDTVGTETETEDDSSSEDGSSEDGSSESTDESSSEDDVGTEDTTESTDETTETDTTGTEGLEIVGEYVDEWGSEHTITDAQWQQDALLFHVLDYDNEADYLIAENDANNEWSAGLFSRFDWAWDGDSLYYCQTVYDAEAAEAAEAAEPADAANLAGGCGEGFPWTLMN
;
A
#
# COMPACT_ATOMS: atom_id res chain seq x y z
N MET A 1 -29.46 -33.97 13.86
CA MET A 1 -29.10 -33.94 12.43
C MET A 1 -29.14 -32.47 12.05
N THR A 2 -28.06 -31.72 11.84
CA THR A 2 -26.68 -32.00 11.43
C THR A 2 -25.83 -30.74 11.71
N ASN A 3 -24.63 -30.95 12.28
CA ASN A 3 -23.34 -30.24 12.13
C ASN A 3 -23.33 -28.71 11.89
N ALA A 4 -22.79 -27.86 12.78
CA ALA A 4 -21.39 -27.72 13.23
C ALA A 4 -20.41 -27.25 12.13
N LYS A 5 -20.07 -25.95 12.15
CA LYS A 5 -18.73 -25.41 11.85
C LYS A 5 -18.65 -23.95 12.33
N ILE A 6 -18.20 -23.75 13.57
CA ILE A 6 -17.68 -22.46 14.03
C ILE A 6 -16.17 -22.64 13.94
N GLU A 7 -15.54 -22.15 12.88
CA GLU A 7 -14.10 -22.19 12.74
C GLU A 7 -13.50 -21.10 13.62
N SER A 8 -13.03 -21.56 14.78
CA SER A 8 -12.18 -20.84 15.71
C SER A 8 -10.84 -20.52 15.01
N PHE A 9 -10.67 -19.28 14.54
CA PHE A 9 -9.34 -18.74 14.24
C PHE A 9 -8.61 -18.47 15.55
N ALA A 10 -7.96 -19.52 16.07
CA ALA A 10 -7.00 -19.37 17.15
C ALA A 10 -5.77 -18.64 16.57
N ARG A 11 -5.65 -17.36 16.91
CA ARG A 11 -4.47 -16.51 16.66
C ARG A 11 -3.21 -17.27 17.09
N SER A 12 -2.36 -17.58 16.12
CA SER A 12 -1.05 -18.19 16.34
C SER A 12 -0.13 -17.14 16.95
N LEU A 13 0.05 -17.16 18.28
CA LEU A 13 1.15 -16.43 18.91
C LEU A 13 2.47 -17.00 18.39
N SER A 14 3.03 -16.34 17.37
CA SER A 14 4.39 -16.63 16.89
C SER A 14 5.39 -16.07 17.89
N LEU A 15 5.84 -16.92 18.82
CA LEU A 15 6.98 -16.65 19.69
C LEU A 15 8.24 -16.55 18.81
N ARG A 16 8.55 -15.37 18.27
CA ARG A 16 9.80 -15.13 17.53
C ARG A 16 10.97 -15.25 18.51
N THR A 17 11.72 -16.34 18.36
CA THR A 17 12.91 -16.65 19.15
C THR A 17 14.05 -15.71 18.72
N LEU A 18 14.43 -14.79 19.61
CA LEU A 18 15.63 -13.94 19.46
C LEU A 18 16.88 -14.82 19.29
N THR A 19 17.37 -14.93 18.06
CA THR A 19 18.67 -15.56 17.79
C THR A 19 19.74 -14.46 17.78
N THR A 20 20.36 -14.24 18.93
CA THR A 20 21.50 -13.34 19.07
C THR A 20 22.74 -13.99 18.44
N LEU A 21 23.12 -13.58 17.24
CA LEU A 21 24.37 -14.02 16.61
C LEU A 21 25.52 -13.11 17.05
N THR A 22 26.25 -13.53 18.08
CA THR A 22 27.49 -12.87 18.49
C THR A 22 28.61 -13.22 17.49
N LEU A 23 28.94 -12.30 16.57
CA LEU A 23 30.16 -12.41 15.78
C LEU A 23 31.35 -11.87 16.61
N LEU A 24 32.10 -12.80 17.20
CA LEU A 24 33.39 -12.52 17.83
C LEU A 24 34.44 -12.31 16.73
N GLY A 25 35.11 -11.16 16.76
CA GLY A 25 36.06 -10.73 15.75
C GLY A 25 37.31 -11.59 15.61
N LEU A 26 37.93 -11.51 14.43
CA LEU A 26 39.33 -11.84 14.22
C LEU A 26 40.02 -10.65 13.56
N ALA A 27 40.86 -9.97 14.34
CA ALA A 27 41.82 -9.02 13.85
C ALA A 27 43.06 -9.75 13.30
N ALA A 28 43.53 -9.35 12.13
CA ALA A 28 44.92 -9.51 11.68
C ALA A 28 45.23 -8.34 10.73
N SER A 29 45.95 -7.35 11.23
CA SER A 29 47.36 -7.10 10.88
C SER A 29 47.56 -6.61 9.45
N GLY A 30 47.88 -5.32 9.36
CA GLY A 30 48.24 -4.66 8.12
C GLY A 30 49.58 -5.11 7.55
N CYS A 31 49.76 -4.77 6.27
CA CYS A 31 51.05 -4.43 5.69
C CYS A 31 50.83 -3.19 4.83
N VAL A 32 51.57 -2.14 5.18
CA VAL A 32 51.81 -0.94 4.38
C VAL A 32 52.85 -1.27 3.30
N VAL A 33 52.61 -0.82 2.07
CA VAL A 33 53.55 -0.57 0.94
C VAL A 33 52.65 -0.06 -0.20
N ASP A 34 52.97 0.91 -1.05
CA ASP A 34 54.16 1.71 -1.30
C ASP A 34 53.73 2.84 -2.26
N LEU A 35 54.46 3.95 -2.24
CA LEU A 35 54.22 5.15 -3.04
C LEU A 35 54.56 4.91 -4.51
N GLY A 36 53.63 5.22 -5.41
CA GLY A 36 53.84 5.20 -6.87
C GLY A 36 53.28 6.45 -7.52
N ASP A 37 54.10 7.50 -7.50
CA ASP A 37 54.04 8.72 -8.31
C ASP A 37 54.08 8.36 -9.81
N GLY A 38 53.26 9.00 -10.64
CA GLY A 38 53.10 8.63 -12.04
C GLY A 38 52.29 9.63 -12.85
N ASP A 39 52.86 10.82 -12.98
CA ASP A 39 52.76 11.77 -14.11
C ASP A 39 52.22 11.23 -15.45
N ASP A 40 51.22 11.96 -15.95
CA ASP A 40 51.21 12.59 -17.28
C ASP A 40 50.70 11.87 -18.55
N GLU A 41 50.16 12.74 -19.41
CA GLU A 41 49.94 12.69 -20.86
C GLU A 41 48.66 12.07 -21.43
N ALA A 42 47.89 12.98 -22.02
CA ALA A 42 46.87 12.75 -23.03
C ALA A 42 47.48 12.14 -24.31
N ALA A 43 46.72 11.27 -25.00
CA ALA A 43 46.81 11.11 -26.45
C ALA A 43 45.77 10.12 -27.01
N GLU A 44 44.93 10.68 -27.89
CA GLU A 44 44.59 10.18 -29.22
C GLU A 44 43.66 8.97 -29.45
N ALA A 45 42.99 9.13 -30.60
CA ALA A 45 41.89 8.40 -31.18
C ALA A 45 42.29 7.12 -31.93
N ASP A 46 41.28 6.58 -32.64
CA ASP A 46 41.29 5.49 -33.63
C ASP A 46 41.37 4.07 -33.04
N SER A 47 40.71 3.06 -33.57
CA SER A 47 39.85 2.89 -34.74
C SER A 47 39.22 1.49 -34.63
N ASP A 48 38.10 1.31 -35.34
CA ASP A 48 37.61 0.08 -35.96
C ASP A 48 38.04 -1.29 -35.41
N THR A 49 37.06 -2.17 -35.17
CA THR A 49 36.94 -3.46 -35.90
C THR A 49 35.54 -4.05 -35.69
N VAL A 50 34.76 -4.10 -36.78
CA VAL A 50 34.01 -5.26 -37.33
C VAL A 50 33.63 -6.35 -36.31
N GLY A 51 32.36 -6.70 -36.06
CA GLY A 51 31.24 -6.86 -36.99
C GLY A 51 30.86 -8.35 -36.99
N THR A 52 29.62 -8.70 -36.64
CA THR A 52 28.87 -9.80 -37.29
C THR A 52 27.42 -9.77 -36.88
N GLU A 53 26.59 -9.51 -37.89
CA GLU A 53 25.16 -9.75 -38.01
C GLU A 53 24.63 -11.03 -37.34
N THR A 54 23.43 -10.93 -36.76
CA THR A 54 22.41 -11.99 -36.89
C THR A 54 21.01 -11.37 -36.78
N GLU A 55 20.31 -11.49 -37.89
CA GLU A 55 18.93 -11.14 -38.14
C GLU A 55 17.99 -12.03 -37.30
N THR A 56 16.99 -11.43 -36.66
CA THR A 56 15.69 -12.07 -36.41
C THR A 56 14.62 -10.99 -36.45
N GLU A 57 14.11 -10.77 -37.66
CA GLU A 57 12.82 -10.17 -37.93
C GLU A 57 11.77 -11.25 -37.64
N ASP A 58 10.84 -11.05 -36.70
CA ASP A 58 9.63 -11.87 -36.63
C ASP A 58 8.47 -11.07 -36.01
N ASP A 59 7.51 -10.80 -36.90
CA ASP A 59 6.07 -10.63 -36.72
C ASP A 59 5.50 -9.97 -35.46
N SER A 60 4.72 -8.90 -35.68
CA SER A 60 3.26 -9.07 -35.64
C SER A 60 2.54 -7.88 -36.22
N SER A 61 1.75 -8.19 -37.26
CA SER A 61 0.92 -7.27 -38.02
C SER A 61 -0.35 -6.89 -37.26
N SER A 62 -0.71 -5.63 -37.37
CA SER A 62 -1.98 -5.03 -37.00
C SER A 62 -3.07 -5.45 -37.99
N GLU A 63 -4.22 -5.91 -37.48
CA GLU A 63 -5.46 -6.01 -38.26
C GLU A 63 -6.61 -5.25 -37.59
N ASP A 64 -7.15 -4.33 -38.38
CA ASP A 64 -8.37 -3.53 -38.25
C ASP A 64 -9.57 -4.34 -38.78
N GLY A 65 -10.76 -4.19 -38.19
CA GLY A 65 -11.95 -4.91 -38.68
C GLY A 65 -13.27 -4.76 -37.90
N SER A 66 -13.95 -3.63 -38.14
CA SER A 66 -15.42 -3.45 -38.32
C SER A 66 -16.47 -4.31 -37.57
N SER A 67 -17.24 -3.61 -36.74
CA SER A 67 -18.72 -3.55 -36.58
C SER A 67 -19.63 -4.69 -37.06
N GLU A 68 -20.50 -5.16 -36.17
CA GLU A 68 -21.86 -5.66 -36.50
C GLU A 68 -22.93 -5.10 -35.55
N ASP A 69 -24.04 -4.72 -36.19
CA ASP A 69 -25.28 -4.12 -35.71
C ASP A 69 -26.22 -5.18 -35.11
N GLY A 70 -27.08 -4.79 -34.17
CA GLY A 70 -28.00 -5.70 -33.49
C GLY A 70 -29.10 -4.98 -32.70
N SER A 71 -29.97 -4.26 -33.41
CA SER A 71 -31.24 -3.71 -32.91
C SER A 71 -32.25 -4.79 -32.49
N SER A 72 -32.99 -4.55 -31.39
CA SER A 72 -34.36 -5.02 -31.08
C SER A 72 -34.71 -4.52 -29.65
N GLU A 73 -35.43 -3.42 -29.42
CA GLU A 73 -36.91 -3.25 -29.42
C GLU A 73 -37.62 -4.25 -28.46
N SER A 74 -38.60 -3.96 -27.58
CA SER A 74 -39.39 -2.80 -27.10
C SER A 74 -40.26 -3.26 -25.89
N THR A 75 -41.06 -2.33 -25.32
CA THR A 75 -42.28 -2.46 -24.46
C THR A 75 -42.08 -2.30 -22.94
N ASP A 76 -42.47 -1.17 -22.33
CA ASP A 76 -43.82 -0.76 -21.85
C ASP A 76 -44.32 -1.67 -20.70
N GLU A 77 -44.69 -1.19 -19.51
CA GLU A 77 -45.90 -0.44 -19.11
C GLU A 77 -45.62 0.16 -17.68
N SER A 78 -45.83 1.45 -17.37
CA SER A 78 -47.06 2.19 -17.06
C SER A 78 -47.59 2.12 -15.59
N SER A 79 -47.72 3.32 -14.99
CA SER A 79 -48.69 3.77 -13.96
C SER A 79 -48.50 3.27 -12.51
N SER A 80 -48.74 4.02 -11.42
CA SER A 80 -49.34 5.34 -11.17
C SER A 80 -49.19 5.71 -9.68
N GLU A 81 -48.80 6.97 -9.42
CA GLU A 81 -49.30 7.99 -8.47
C GLU A 81 -49.96 7.66 -7.10
N ASP A 82 -49.51 8.44 -6.10
CA ASP A 82 -50.19 9.02 -4.91
C ASP A 82 -50.60 8.19 -3.67
N ASP A 83 -50.12 8.57 -2.47
CA ASP A 83 -50.97 9.08 -1.36
C ASP A 83 -50.18 9.69 -0.16
N VAL A 84 -50.33 11.01 0.00
CA VAL A 84 -50.58 11.83 1.19
C VAL A 84 -50.09 11.40 2.61
N GLY A 85 -49.27 12.29 3.20
CA GLY A 85 -49.63 13.02 4.43
C GLY A 85 -49.02 12.56 5.76
N THR A 86 -48.27 13.45 6.42
CA THR A 86 -48.62 14.06 7.72
C THR A 86 -47.41 14.85 8.26
N GLU A 87 -47.65 16.13 8.49
CA GLU A 87 -46.74 17.05 9.21
C GLU A 87 -47.10 17.09 10.71
N ASP A 88 -46.29 17.82 11.48
CA ASP A 88 -46.31 18.13 12.92
C ASP A 88 -45.55 17.15 13.85
N THR A 89 -44.33 17.48 14.31
CA THR A 89 -43.94 18.41 15.41
C THR A 89 -43.99 17.75 16.79
N THR A 90 -42.82 17.58 17.43
CA THR A 90 -42.39 18.21 18.70
C THR A 90 -41.32 17.38 19.41
N GLU A 91 -40.22 18.06 19.74
CA GLU A 91 -39.37 17.95 20.94
C GLU A 91 -38.85 16.60 21.46
N SER A 92 -37.50 16.59 21.53
CA SER A 92 -36.66 16.28 22.69
C SER A 92 -36.83 14.92 23.36
N THR A 93 -35.81 14.07 23.20
CA THR A 93 -35.08 13.50 24.34
C THR A 93 -33.70 13.04 23.83
N ASP A 94 -32.65 13.75 24.27
CA ASP A 94 -31.30 13.23 24.37
C ASP A 94 -31.30 11.99 25.28
N GLU A 95 -31.36 10.80 24.69
CA GLU A 95 -30.77 9.62 25.31
C GLU A 95 -29.49 9.30 24.54
N THR A 96 -28.39 9.80 25.07
CA THR A 96 -27.04 9.31 24.81
C THR A 96 -27.01 7.84 25.24
N THR A 97 -27.50 6.98 24.35
CA THR A 97 -27.26 5.55 24.44
C THR A 97 -25.80 5.39 24.01
N GLU A 98 -24.92 5.44 25.00
CA GLU A 98 -23.58 4.86 24.92
C GLU A 98 -23.79 3.42 24.47
N THR A 99 -23.80 3.23 23.14
CA THR A 99 -23.74 1.91 22.55
C THR A 99 -22.32 1.48 22.83
N ASP A 100 -22.17 0.78 23.96
CA ASP A 100 -21.03 -0.04 24.33
C ASP A 100 -20.89 -1.09 23.22
N THR A 101 -20.37 -0.61 22.09
CA THR A 101 -20.18 -1.33 20.86
C THR A 101 -18.97 -2.20 21.14
N THR A 102 -19.23 -3.41 21.60
CA THR A 102 -18.29 -4.53 21.47
C THR A 102 -18.21 -4.93 19.98
N GLY A 103 -18.06 -3.94 19.11
CA GLY A 103 -17.87 -4.05 17.69
C GLY A 103 -16.42 -3.70 17.40
N THR A 104 -15.84 -4.42 16.44
CA THR A 104 -14.55 -4.12 15.84
C THR A 104 -14.33 -2.61 15.79
N GLU A 105 -13.37 -2.11 16.58
CA GLU A 105 -13.01 -0.71 16.50
C GLU A 105 -12.55 -0.45 15.06
N GLY A 106 -13.10 0.62 14.47
CA GLY A 106 -12.74 1.02 13.11
C GLY A 106 -11.24 1.31 13.02
N LEU A 107 -10.76 1.52 11.80
CA LEU A 107 -9.40 2.01 11.59
C LEU A 107 -9.24 3.36 12.32
N GLU A 108 -8.21 3.48 13.17
CA GLU A 108 -8.12 4.64 14.07
C GLU A 108 -7.70 5.95 13.36
N ILE A 109 -7.12 5.85 12.16
CA ILE A 109 -6.66 6.97 11.35
C ILE A 109 -7.65 7.38 10.24
N VAL A 110 -8.94 7.06 10.40
CA VAL A 110 -9.98 7.52 9.47
C VAL A 110 -10.08 9.04 9.48
N GLY A 111 -9.99 9.66 8.30
CA GLY A 111 -9.96 11.11 8.16
C GLY A 111 -9.61 11.60 6.77
N GLU A 112 -9.56 12.93 6.64
CA GLU A 112 -9.05 13.64 5.48
C GLU A 112 -7.78 14.37 5.90
N TYR A 113 -6.70 14.21 5.13
CA TYR A 113 -5.39 14.76 5.46
C TYR A 113 -4.73 15.36 4.21
N VAL A 114 -3.79 16.27 4.46
CA VAL A 114 -2.85 16.73 3.43
C VAL A 114 -1.44 16.46 3.91
N ASP A 115 -0.66 15.72 3.12
CA ASP A 115 0.72 15.42 3.49
C ASP A 115 1.63 16.67 3.39
N GLU A 116 2.87 16.56 3.86
CA GLU A 116 3.84 17.67 3.77
C GLU A 116 4.26 18.06 2.33
N TRP A 117 3.91 17.22 1.34
CA TRP A 117 4.18 17.44 -0.08
C TRP A 117 2.99 18.08 -0.81
N GLY A 118 1.82 18.15 -0.15
CA GLY A 118 0.59 18.71 -0.69
C GLY A 118 -0.34 17.70 -1.35
N SER A 119 -0.10 16.40 -1.20
CA SER A 119 -0.97 15.32 -1.68
C SER A 119 -2.21 15.21 -0.80
N GLU A 120 -3.38 14.96 -1.39
CA GLU A 120 -4.63 14.77 -0.63
C GLU A 120 -4.83 13.30 -0.26
N HIS A 121 -5.18 13.03 1.01
CA HIS A 121 -5.44 11.69 1.51
C HIS A 121 -6.85 11.61 2.10
N THR A 122 -7.62 10.61 1.70
CA THR A 122 -8.91 10.27 2.34
C THR A 122 -8.85 8.82 2.80
N ILE A 123 -8.88 8.62 4.12
CA ILE A 123 -8.76 7.32 4.77
C ILE A 123 -10.11 6.96 5.39
N THR A 124 -10.59 5.77 5.07
CA THR A 124 -11.81 5.16 5.61
C THR A 124 -11.50 3.73 6.05
N ASP A 125 -12.42 3.06 6.74
CA ASP A 125 -12.26 1.64 7.09
C ASP A 125 -12.12 0.70 5.88
N ALA A 126 -12.57 1.15 4.69
CA ALA A 126 -12.61 0.32 3.48
C ALA A 126 -11.54 0.68 2.45
N GLN A 127 -11.01 1.90 2.50
CA GLN A 127 -10.08 2.38 1.48
C GLN A 127 -9.23 3.54 1.97
N TRP A 128 -8.04 3.64 1.40
CA TRP A 128 -7.18 4.82 1.43
C TRP A 128 -7.07 5.38 0.00
N GLN A 129 -7.58 6.58 -0.22
CA GLN A 129 -7.36 7.33 -1.46
C GLN A 129 -6.21 8.32 -1.25
N GLN A 130 -5.21 8.31 -2.13
CA GLN A 130 -4.12 9.28 -2.17
C GLN A 130 -4.09 9.91 -3.57
N ASP A 131 -4.53 11.16 -3.70
CA ASP A 131 -4.78 11.84 -4.98
C ASP A 131 -5.59 10.95 -5.95
N ALA A 132 -4.98 10.44 -7.02
CA ALA A 132 -5.59 9.55 -8.00
C ALA A 132 -5.41 8.05 -7.67
N LEU A 133 -4.56 7.69 -6.71
CA LEU A 133 -4.26 6.31 -6.31
C LEU A 133 -5.27 5.83 -5.27
N LEU A 134 -5.86 4.66 -5.51
CA LEU A 134 -6.82 4.03 -4.60
C LEU A 134 -6.25 2.72 -4.04
N PHE A 135 -6.39 2.52 -2.74
CA PHE A 135 -5.97 1.32 -2.03
C PHE A 135 -7.17 0.77 -1.25
N HIS A 136 -7.57 -0.46 -1.52
CA HIS A 136 -8.69 -1.14 -0.85
C HIS A 136 -8.20 -1.81 0.42
N VAL A 137 -8.63 -1.34 1.59
CA VAL A 137 -8.20 -1.88 2.89
C VAL A 137 -8.76 -3.29 3.06
N LEU A 138 -7.87 -4.23 3.37
CA LEU A 138 -8.20 -5.64 3.58
C LEU A 138 -8.18 -6.02 5.07
N ASP A 139 -7.19 -5.52 5.80
CA ASP A 139 -7.01 -5.78 7.22
C ASP A 139 -6.19 -4.65 7.86
N TYR A 140 -6.30 -4.50 9.18
CA TYR A 140 -5.55 -3.52 9.97
C TYR A 140 -5.39 -3.97 11.43
N ASP A 141 -4.34 -3.49 12.07
CA ASP A 141 -4.09 -3.69 13.51
C ASP A 141 -3.75 -2.34 14.15
N ASN A 142 -4.72 -1.74 14.85
CA ASN A 142 -4.55 -0.46 15.53
C ASN A 142 -3.56 -0.52 16.70
N GLU A 143 -3.31 -1.69 17.30
CA GLU A 143 -2.32 -1.80 18.39
C GLU A 143 -0.89 -1.89 17.85
N ALA A 144 -0.74 -2.33 16.60
CA ALA A 144 0.55 -2.42 15.91
C ALA A 144 0.77 -1.32 14.85
N ASP A 145 -0.18 -0.38 14.74
CA ASP A 145 -0.15 0.77 13.85
C ASP A 145 0.11 0.45 12.37
N TYR A 146 -0.59 -0.55 11.81
CA TYR A 146 -0.49 -0.85 10.37
C TYR A 146 -1.80 -1.32 9.72
N LEU A 147 -1.86 -1.20 8.40
CA LEU A 147 -2.91 -1.77 7.55
C LEU A 147 -2.33 -2.42 6.30
N ILE A 148 -3.09 -3.37 5.76
CA ILE A 148 -2.82 -4.07 4.50
C ILE A 148 -3.92 -3.69 3.51
N ALA A 149 -3.53 -3.34 2.29
CA ALA A 149 -4.45 -2.95 1.24
C ALA A 149 -4.10 -3.59 -0.11
N GLU A 150 -5.10 -3.84 -0.94
CA GLU A 150 -4.94 -4.14 -2.36
C GLU A 150 -4.89 -2.83 -3.16
N ASN A 151 -3.89 -2.67 -4.01
CA ASN A 151 -3.77 -1.53 -4.91
C ASN A 151 -4.83 -1.66 -6.01
N ASP A 152 -5.64 -0.62 -6.23
CA ASP A 152 -6.69 -0.65 -7.25
C ASP A 152 -6.13 -1.03 -8.62
N ALA A 153 -6.90 -1.80 -9.38
CA ALA A 153 -6.49 -2.27 -10.71
C ALA A 153 -6.26 -1.13 -11.72
N ASN A 154 -6.75 0.08 -11.44
CA ASN A 154 -6.56 1.27 -12.26
C ASN A 154 -5.41 2.18 -11.77
N ASN A 155 -4.71 1.82 -10.68
CA ASN A 155 -3.52 2.57 -10.25
C ASN A 155 -2.44 2.53 -11.34
N GLU A 156 -1.73 3.64 -11.52
CA GLU A 156 -0.66 3.73 -12.53
C GLU A 156 0.52 2.79 -12.23
N TRP A 157 0.74 2.50 -10.94
CA TRP A 157 1.82 1.63 -10.46
C TRP A 157 1.27 0.54 -9.55
N SER A 158 1.90 -0.64 -9.63
CA SER A 158 1.62 -1.78 -8.75
C SER A 158 0.14 -2.19 -8.68
N ALA A 159 -0.61 -1.99 -9.77
CA ALA A 159 -2.02 -2.33 -9.85
C ALA A 159 -2.28 -3.82 -9.56
N GLY A 160 -3.26 -4.11 -8.70
CA GLY A 160 -3.60 -5.47 -8.29
C GLY A 160 -2.56 -6.17 -7.41
N LEU A 161 -1.54 -5.44 -6.95
CA LEU A 161 -0.59 -5.91 -5.93
C LEU A 161 -1.01 -5.41 -4.55
N PHE A 162 -0.29 -5.84 -3.51
CA PHE A 162 -0.62 -5.54 -2.13
C PHE A 162 0.40 -4.58 -1.51
N SER A 163 -0.13 -3.63 -0.75
CA SER A 163 0.66 -2.66 0.00
C SER A 163 0.47 -2.84 1.49
N ARG A 164 1.50 -2.44 2.24
CA ARG A 164 1.46 -2.27 3.68
C ARG A 164 1.71 -0.80 4.00
N PHE A 165 0.83 -0.22 4.80
CA PHE A 165 1.00 1.12 5.34
C PHE A 165 1.13 1.01 6.85
N ASP A 166 2.19 1.58 7.40
CA ASP A 166 2.40 1.74 8.83
C ASP A 166 2.18 3.21 9.18
N TRP A 167 1.67 3.48 10.38
CA TRP A 167 1.56 4.84 10.91
C TRP A 167 2.25 4.99 12.25
N ALA A 168 2.46 6.23 12.67
CA ALA A 168 3.02 6.57 13.96
C ALA A 168 2.49 7.93 14.42
N TRP A 169 2.39 8.09 15.74
CA TRP A 169 1.95 9.34 16.37
C TRP A 169 3.12 10.01 17.11
N ASP A 170 3.36 11.29 16.84
CA ASP A 170 4.21 12.17 17.67
C ASP A 170 3.37 13.32 18.23
N GLY A 171 2.87 13.12 19.46
CA GLY A 171 1.86 14.01 20.04
C GLY A 171 0.53 13.88 19.28
N ASP A 172 0.06 14.98 18.70
CA ASP A 172 -1.16 15.02 17.88
C ASP A 172 -0.87 14.89 16.37
N SER A 173 0.41 14.76 15.98
CA SER A 173 0.83 14.66 14.58
C SER A 173 0.87 13.22 14.13
N LEU A 174 0.12 12.92 13.06
CA LEU A 174 0.11 11.63 12.39
C LEU A 174 1.22 11.56 11.34
N TYR A 175 1.95 10.46 11.33
CA TYR A 175 2.93 10.13 10.31
C TYR A 175 2.55 8.82 9.65
N TYR A 176 2.84 8.67 8.35
CA TYR A 176 2.68 7.40 7.67
C TYR A 176 3.92 6.99 6.89
N CYS A 177 4.03 5.69 6.66
CA CYS A 177 5.02 5.05 5.84
C CYS A 177 4.35 3.96 5.00
N GLN A 178 4.52 4.01 3.68
CA GLN A 178 4.21 2.85 2.85
C GLN A 178 5.44 1.93 2.86
N THR A 179 5.38 0.87 3.66
CA THR A 179 6.52 -0.03 3.89
C THR A 179 6.67 -1.04 2.74
N VAL A 180 5.54 -1.42 2.14
CA VAL A 180 5.48 -2.32 0.97
C VAL A 180 4.55 -1.71 -0.06
N TYR A 181 4.94 -1.77 -1.33
CA TYR A 181 4.24 -1.13 -2.44
C TYR A 181 3.67 -2.14 -3.46
N ASP A 182 4.24 -3.35 -3.52
CA ASP A 182 4.11 -4.26 -4.66
C ASP A 182 4.20 -5.75 -4.28
N ALA A 183 3.74 -6.14 -3.09
CA ALA A 183 3.71 -7.55 -2.73
C ALA A 183 2.76 -8.35 -3.63
N GLU A 184 3.16 -9.56 -4.02
CA GLU A 184 2.32 -10.48 -4.82
C GLU A 184 1.15 -11.09 -4.02
N ALA A 185 1.14 -10.95 -2.70
CA ALA A 185 0.12 -11.48 -1.80
C ALA A 185 -0.04 -10.61 -0.54
N ALA A 186 -1.26 -10.51 -0.02
CA ALA A 186 -1.56 -9.76 1.21
C ALA A 186 -0.74 -10.27 2.40
N GLU A 187 -0.58 -11.59 2.54
CA GLU A 187 0.21 -12.19 3.61
C GLU A 187 1.71 -11.85 3.52
N ALA A 188 2.21 -11.58 2.30
CA ALA A 188 3.59 -11.15 2.11
C ALA A 188 3.78 -9.67 2.52
N ALA A 189 2.79 -8.81 2.24
CA ALA A 189 2.78 -7.43 2.74
C ALA A 189 2.73 -7.40 4.28
N GLU A 190 1.87 -8.22 4.89
CA GLU A 190 1.75 -8.32 6.36
C GLU A 190 3.04 -8.84 7.02
N ALA A 191 3.71 -9.82 6.40
CA ALA A 191 4.92 -10.41 6.95
C ALA A 191 6.19 -9.55 6.82
N ALA A 192 6.13 -8.42 6.09
CA ALA A 192 7.24 -7.50 5.92
C ALA A 192 7.72 -6.92 7.26
N GLU A 193 8.99 -6.46 7.28
CA GLU A 193 9.53 -5.78 8.44
C GLU A 193 8.77 -4.47 8.66
N PRO A 194 8.18 -4.22 9.85
CA PRO A 194 7.48 -2.96 10.14
C PRO A 194 8.42 -1.76 10.05
N ALA A 195 7.88 -0.60 9.75
CA ALA A 195 8.63 0.65 9.84
C ALA A 195 9.04 0.96 11.30
N ASP A 196 10.18 1.62 11.49
CA ASP A 196 10.68 2.03 12.80
C ASP A 196 10.07 3.36 13.22
N ALA A 197 8.96 3.31 13.98
CA ALA A 197 8.26 4.47 14.52
C ALA A 197 9.10 5.30 15.51
N ALA A 198 10.19 4.74 16.07
CA ALA A 198 11.09 5.49 16.94
C ALA A 198 12.08 6.39 16.15
N ASN A 199 12.14 6.24 14.83
CA ASN A 199 13.03 6.99 13.95
C ASN A 199 12.24 7.65 12.80
N LEU A 200 11.50 8.73 13.09
CA LEU A 200 10.72 9.44 12.07
C LEU A 200 11.57 9.98 10.90
N ALA A 201 12.87 10.21 11.09
CA ALA A 201 13.75 10.75 10.06
C ALA A 201 14.28 9.72 9.05
N GLY A 202 14.16 8.42 9.34
CA GLY A 202 14.76 7.37 8.50
C GLY A 202 14.25 5.95 8.77
N GLY A 203 13.14 5.82 9.50
CA GLY A 203 12.58 4.54 9.91
C GLY A 203 11.55 3.99 8.93
N CYS A 204 11.21 4.72 7.87
CA CYS A 204 10.30 4.24 6.85
C CYS A 204 11.05 3.33 5.86
N GLY A 205 10.78 2.02 5.93
CA GLY A 205 11.37 1.01 5.05
C GLY A 205 12.91 1.05 5.00
N GLU A 206 13.48 1.16 3.80
CA GLU A 206 14.93 1.14 3.54
C GLU A 206 15.67 2.46 3.88
N GLY A 207 15.24 3.18 4.92
CA GLY A 207 15.94 4.37 5.41
C GLY A 207 15.31 5.71 5.03
N PHE A 208 14.06 5.72 4.58
CA PHE A 208 13.34 6.94 4.20
C PHE A 208 12.72 7.63 5.43
N PRO A 209 12.55 8.96 5.40
CA PRO A 209 11.77 9.64 6.41
C PRO A 209 10.30 9.22 6.34
N TRP A 210 9.64 9.22 7.48
CA TRP A 210 8.19 9.14 7.56
C TRP A 210 7.56 10.42 7.01
N THR A 211 6.37 10.31 6.43
CA THR A 211 5.65 11.46 5.86
C THR A 211 4.64 11.99 6.87
N LEU A 212 4.72 13.30 7.16
CA LEU A 212 3.76 13.97 8.05
C LEU A 212 2.39 14.16 7.36
N MET A 213 1.31 13.87 8.08
CA MET A 213 -0.08 14.08 7.70
C MET A 213 -0.65 15.27 8.49
N ASN A 214 -1.18 16.29 7.80
CA ASN A 214 -1.77 17.50 8.40
C ASN A 214 -3.29 17.55 8.27
#